data_AF-A0A7M7SWU8-F1
#
_entry.id   AF-A0A7M7SWU8-F1
#
_cell.length_a   1.000
_cell.length_b   1.000
_cell.length_c   1.000
_cell.angle_alpha   90.00
_cell.angle_beta   90.00
_cell.angle_gamma   90.00
#
_symmetry.space_group_name_H-M   'P 1'
#
loop_
_entity.id
_entity.type
_entity.pdbx_description
1 polymer ?
#
loop_
_entity_poly.entity_id
_entity_poly.type
_entity_poly.pdbx_seq_one_letter_code
_entity_poly.pdbx_strand_id
1 'polypeptide(L)'
;MAGNGSGSLYIRETDAEFGKFEYCRYAPHVRTCKPHSDGISSFENLLKNVILRVFVWTIGIITSVGNLGVLVSRAFMKAENKVHTVVVINLCTADFLMGLYLLIIGTHDVRYRDNYNQYALEWTNSITCKVSGLLGMVSSEVSVLTLMFISLERYFIIVYPYSFQRIKARRAILVLIFIWIIGTILAVLPIIPVAYFGNFYGSNGVCFPLHLHEPKMKGWEYSAFVFLGINTTAFVVIVVSYTGMFLSIRRTRRAAAQCGMKGDMAYAKRFFFIILTDSLCWLPIAILKVVSLSDFVISGK
;
A
#
# COMPACT_ATOMS: atom_id res chain seq x y z
N MET A 1 62.09 10.45 -38.54
CA MET A 1 61.51 11.62 -37.83
C MET A 1 60.06 11.25 -37.53
N ALA A 2 59.75 10.66 -36.37
CA ALA A 2 59.56 11.30 -35.06
C ALA A 2 58.34 12.26 -35.03
N GLY A 3 57.30 11.87 -34.27
CA GLY A 3 56.57 12.79 -33.38
C GLY A 3 55.08 13.09 -33.64
N ASN A 4 54.25 12.62 -32.70
CA ASN A 4 53.02 13.21 -32.11
C ASN A 4 51.78 13.47 -32.99
N GLY A 5 50.55 13.14 -32.59
CA GLY A 5 50.01 12.89 -31.24
C GLY A 5 48.87 13.87 -30.95
N SER A 6 47.75 13.33 -30.43
CA SER A 6 46.63 14.05 -29.77
C SER A 6 45.43 14.42 -30.65
N GLY A 7 44.56 13.42 -30.90
CA GLY A 7 43.13 13.65 -31.04
C GLY A 7 42.52 13.88 -29.66
N SER A 8 42.17 15.12 -29.33
CA SER A 8 41.48 15.47 -28.09
C SER A 8 40.00 15.08 -28.18
N LEU A 9 39.69 13.81 -27.92
CA LEU A 9 38.38 13.38 -27.46
C LEU A 9 38.30 13.77 -25.98
N TYR A 10 37.64 14.88 -25.65
CA TYR A 10 37.37 15.26 -24.26
C TYR A 10 36.35 14.29 -23.66
N ILE A 11 36.82 13.14 -23.15
CA ILE A 11 36.08 12.33 -22.20
C ILE A 11 36.04 13.13 -20.91
N ARG A 12 34.86 13.64 -20.53
CA ARG A 12 34.62 14.17 -19.18
C ARG A 12 34.44 12.97 -18.24
N GLU A 13 35.54 12.27 -18.02
CA GLU A 13 35.65 11.05 -17.20
C GLU A 13 35.54 11.46 -15.73
N THR A 14 34.39 11.20 -15.07
CA THR A 14 34.25 10.99 -13.60
C THR A 14 32.82 10.71 -13.11
N ASP A 15 31.81 10.68 -13.98
CA ASP A 15 30.43 10.35 -13.58
C ASP A 15 30.03 9.00 -14.20
N ALA A 16 29.73 8.00 -13.37
CA ALA A 16 29.13 6.75 -13.82
C ALA A 16 27.78 6.54 -13.13
N GLU A 17 26.74 6.32 -13.93
CA GLU A 17 25.38 6.01 -13.47
C GLU A 17 25.24 4.50 -13.34
N PHE A 18 24.95 4.03 -12.13
CA PHE A 18 24.79 2.60 -11.86
C PHE A 18 23.33 2.28 -11.53
N GLY A 19 22.82 1.19 -12.10
CA GLY A 19 21.42 0.76 -11.94
C GLY A 19 20.99 0.41 -10.51
N LYS A 20 21.93 0.26 -9.56
CA LYS A 20 21.64 -0.04 -8.14
C LYS A 20 22.71 0.57 -7.23
N PHE A 21 22.31 0.97 -6.02
CA PHE A 21 23.20 1.48 -4.95
C PHE A 21 24.43 0.59 -4.71
N GLU A 22 24.24 -0.72 -4.83
CA GLU A 22 25.21 -1.78 -4.51
C GLU A 22 26.45 -1.75 -5.41
N TYR A 23 26.32 -1.26 -6.65
CA TYR A 23 27.42 -1.27 -7.63
C TYR A 23 28.46 -0.18 -7.39
N CYS A 24 28.11 0.91 -6.68
CA CYS A 24 29.06 1.95 -6.28
C CYS A 24 30.20 1.37 -5.42
N ARG A 25 29.92 0.34 -4.63
CA ARG A 25 30.92 -0.32 -3.77
C ARG A 25 31.99 -1.07 -4.56
N TYR A 26 31.65 -1.58 -5.75
CA TYR A 26 32.54 -2.36 -6.60
C TYR A 26 33.38 -1.50 -7.56
N ALA A 27 33.14 -0.17 -7.60
CA ALA A 27 33.84 0.77 -8.46
C ALA A 27 34.49 1.93 -7.65
N PRO A 28 35.48 1.63 -6.78
CA PRO A 28 36.08 2.62 -5.86
C PRO A 28 36.82 3.76 -6.55
N HIS A 29 37.14 3.62 -7.85
CA HIS A 29 37.87 4.62 -8.64
C HIS A 29 36.97 5.62 -9.37
N VAL A 30 35.64 5.49 -9.27
CA VAL A 30 34.68 6.45 -9.83
C VAL A 30 34.49 7.59 -8.81
N ARG A 31 34.85 8.83 -9.16
CA ARG A 31 34.73 9.99 -8.23
C ARG A 31 33.28 10.35 -7.92
N THR A 32 32.33 10.07 -8.81
CA THR A 32 30.92 10.39 -8.60
C THR A 32 30.06 9.22 -9.05
N CYS A 33 29.66 8.40 -8.08
CA CYS A 33 28.68 7.34 -8.30
C CYS A 33 27.27 7.91 -8.10
N LYS A 34 26.48 7.96 -9.17
CA LYS A 34 25.07 8.35 -9.11
C LYS A 34 24.22 7.08 -9.23
N PRO A 35 23.68 6.54 -8.12
CA PRO A 35 22.82 5.37 -8.20
C PRO A 35 21.48 5.74 -8.83
N HIS A 36 20.88 4.80 -9.56
CA HIS A 36 19.47 4.85 -9.93
C HIS A 36 18.65 4.80 -8.63
N SER A 37 18.18 5.98 -8.19
CA SER A 37 17.40 6.15 -6.96
C SER A 37 16.01 5.57 -7.19
N ASP A 38 15.45 4.87 -6.21
CA ASP A 38 14.04 4.43 -6.22
C ASP A 38 13.05 5.60 -6.03
N GLY A 39 13.54 6.85 -6.04
CA GLY A 39 12.78 8.08 -5.83
C GLY A 39 12.51 8.40 -4.35
N ILE A 40 12.77 7.47 -3.45
CA ILE A 40 12.42 7.55 -2.02
C ILE A 40 13.68 7.58 -1.15
N SER A 41 14.68 6.79 -1.52
CA SER A 41 15.99 6.68 -0.88
C SER A 41 17.06 7.52 -1.60
N SER A 42 18.07 7.91 -0.83
CA SER A 42 19.25 8.66 -1.28
C SER A 42 20.52 7.92 -0.90
N PHE A 43 21.68 8.36 -1.39
CA PHE A 43 22.96 7.74 -1.04
C PHE A 43 23.21 7.68 0.49
N GLU A 44 22.87 8.76 1.19
CA GLU A 44 23.14 8.89 2.62
C GLU A 44 21.99 8.40 3.49
N ASN A 45 20.74 8.44 2.99
CA ASN A 45 19.55 8.24 3.81
C ASN A 45 18.52 7.30 3.15
N LEU A 46 17.94 6.40 3.96
CA LEU A 46 16.85 5.50 3.55
C LEU A 46 15.62 6.30 3.12
N LEU A 47 15.22 7.32 3.87
CA LEU A 47 14.21 8.29 3.43
C LEU A 47 14.91 9.62 3.10
N LYS A 48 14.93 9.99 1.83
CA LYS A 48 15.57 11.23 1.35
C LYS A 48 14.92 12.49 1.92
N ASN A 49 13.58 12.53 1.98
CA ASN A 49 12.83 13.73 2.34
C ASN A 49 12.46 13.76 3.82
N VAL A 50 12.74 14.88 4.50
CA VAL A 50 12.34 15.10 5.91
C VAL A 50 10.82 14.97 6.11
N ILE A 51 10.04 15.41 5.11
CA ILE A 51 8.58 15.32 5.13
C ILE A 51 8.13 13.85 5.23
N LEU A 52 8.72 12.95 4.43
CA LEU A 52 8.42 11.51 4.49
C LEU A 52 8.75 10.92 5.85
N ARG A 53 9.89 11.32 6.46
CA ARG A 53 10.30 10.86 7.78
C ARG A 53 9.27 11.24 8.85
N VAL A 54 8.80 12.49 8.83
CA VAL A 54 7.76 12.97 9.76
C VAL A 54 6.48 12.15 9.56
N PHE A 55 6.03 11.97 8.32
CA PHE A 55 4.83 11.18 8.04
C PHE A 55 4.95 9.73 8.50
N VAL A 56 6.06 9.05 8.23
CA VAL A 56 6.27 7.65 8.65
C VAL A 56 6.15 7.49 10.16
N TRP A 57 6.80 8.37 10.94
CA TRP A 57 6.70 8.34 12.40
C TRP A 57 5.31 8.71 12.90
N THR A 58 4.73 9.81 12.41
CA THR A 58 3.42 10.29 12.88
C THR A 58 2.32 9.29 12.54
N ILE A 59 2.25 8.83 11.29
CA ILE A 59 1.24 7.85 10.87
C ILE A 59 1.50 6.52 11.58
N GLY A 60 2.74 6.03 11.62
CA GLY A 60 3.08 4.77 12.28
C GLY A 60 2.67 4.72 13.76
N ILE A 61 2.91 5.80 14.51
CA ILE A 61 2.50 5.89 15.92
C ILE A 61 0.97 5.97 16.05
N ILE A 62 0.32 6.86 15.28
CA ILE A 62 -1.12 7.06 15.35
C ILE A 62 -1.88 5.78 14.99
N THR A 63 -1.49 5.11 13.90
CA THR A 63 -2.15 3.87 13.46
C THR A 63 -1.89 2.73 14.44
N SER A 64 -0.68 2.61 14.99
CA SER A 64 -0.37 1.56 15.98
C SER A 64 -1.14 1.77 17.28
N VAL A 65 -1.06 2.96 17.88
CA VAL A 65 -1.70 3.25 19.16
C VAL A 65 -3.22 3.30 19.02
N GLY A 66 -3.74 3.96 17.98
CA GLY A 66 -5.17 4.10 17.75
C GLY A 66 -5.86 2.75 17.54
N ASN A 67 -5.32 1.90 16.66
CA ASN A 67 -5.91 0.59 16.40
C ASN A 67 -5.76 -0.37 17.58
N LEU A 68 -4.60 -0.36 18.26
CA LEU A 68 -4.43 -1.16 19.48
C LEU A 68 -5.41 -0.74 20.57
N GLY A 69 -5.61 0.56 20.78
CA GLY A 69 -6.60 1.08 21.73
C GLY A 69 -8.02 0.62 21.42
N VAL A 70 -8.43 0.61 20.15
CA VAL A 70 -9.74 0.09 19.74
C VAL A 70 -9.85 -1.42 19.96
N LEU A 71 -8.82 -2.20 19.65
CA LEU A 71 -8.79 -3.65 19.90
C LEU A 71 -8.95 -3.96 21.40
N VAL A 72 -8.19 -3.26 22.25
CA VAL A 72 -8.26 -3.40 23.71
C VAL A 72 -9.64 -2.99 24.23
N SER A 73 -10.16 -1.84 23.80
CA SER A 73 -11.50 -1.37 24.18
C SER A 73 -12.59 -2.38 23.82
N ARG A 74 -12.52 -2.98 22.62
CA ARG A 74 -13.48 -3.99 22.17
C ARG A 74 -13.37 -5.33 22.90
N ALA A 75 -12.21 -5.65 23.48
CA ALA A 75 -12.06 -6.84 24.33
C ALA A 75 -12.81 -6.71 25.66
N PHE A 76 -12.95 -5.49 26.20
CA PHE A 76 -13.61 -5.23 27.48
C PHE A 76 -15.09 -4.84 27.36
N MET A 77 -15.51 -4.26 26.23
CA MET A 77 -16.89 -3.82 26.04
C MET A 77 -17.80 -4.94 25.50
N LYS A 78 -19.03 -5.04 26.02
CA LYS A 78 -20.05 -5.95 25.46
C LYS A 78 -20.43 -5.53 24.03
N ALA A 79 -20.43 -6.48 23.11
CA ALA A 79 -20.76 -6.23 21.71
C ALA A 79 -22.27 -6.13 21.48
N GLU A 80 -22.77 -4.93 21.15
CA GLU A 80 -24.16 -4.71 20.76
C GLU A 80 -24.48 -5.31 19.38
N ASN A 81 -23.54 -5.19 18.43
CA ASN A 81 -23.66 -5.79 17.09
C ASN A 81 -22.42 -6.65 16.80
N LYS A 82 -22.62 -7.98 16.81
CA LYS A 82 -21.53 -8.95 16.63
C LYS A 82 -20.84 -8.84 15.28
N VAL A 83 -21.58 -8.62 14.18
CA VAL A 83 -21.00 -8.52 12.83
C VAL A 83 -20.12 -7.28 12.72
N HIS A 84 -20.67 -6.13 13.12
CA HIS A 84 -19.93 -4.87 13.13
C HIS A 84 -18.67 -4.96 14.01
N THR A 85 -18.78 -5.62 15.17
CA THR A 85 -17.64 -5.78 16.08
C THR A 85 -16.52 -6.62 15.45
N VAL A 86 -16.85 -7.76 14.84
CA VAL A 86 -15.86 -8.62 14.17
C VAL A 86 -15.16 -7.87 13.04
N VAL A 87 -15.93 -7.14 12.22
CA VAL A 87 -15.39 -6.34 11.12
C VAL A 87 -14.45 -5.22 11.61
N VAL A 88 -14.84 -4.50 12.66
CA VAL A 88 -14.00 -3.44 13.25
C VAL A 88 -12.71 -4.03 13.82
N ILE A 89 -12.80 -5.16 14.54
CA ILE A 89 -11.60 -5.86 15.04
C ILE A 89 -10.68 -6.22 13.86
N ASN A 90 -11.24 -6.76 12.78
CA ASN A 90 -10.47 -7.12 11.59
C ASN A 90 -9.72 -5.94 10.97
N LEU A 91 -10.41 -4.81 10.73
CA LEU A 91 -9.79 -3.60 10.19
C LEU A 91 -8.69 -3.07 11.12
N CYS A 92 -8.96 -2.99 12.43
CA CYS A 92 -7.95 -2.55 13.38
C CYS A 92 -6.74 -3.49 13.45
N THR A 93 -6.95 -4.81 13.33
CA THR A 93 -5.83 -5.76 13.25
C THR A 93 -5.00 -5.53 12.00
N ALA A 94 -5.62 -5.38 10.82
CA ALA A 94 -4.91 -5.10 9.58
C ALA A 94 -4.14 -3.76 9.66
N ASP A 95 -4.79 -2.68 10.08
CA ASP A 95 -4.16 -1.35 10.16
C ASP A 95 -3.09 -1.26 11.25
N PHE A 96 -3.19 -2.05 12.32
CA PHE A 96 -2.12 -2.19 13.31
C PHE A 96 -0.86 -2.80 12.68
N LEU A 97 -0.99 -3.81 11.80
CA LEU A 97 0.16 -4.37 11.07
C LEU A 97 0.82 -3.34 10.14
N MET A 98 0.04 -2.46 9.50
CA MET A 98 0.60 -1.32 8.74
C MET A 98 1.38 -0.38 9.65
N GLY A 99 0.85 -0.07 10.84
CA GLY A 99 1.54 0.73 11.84
C GLY A 99 2.89 0.12 12.24
N LEU A 100 2.92 -1.19 12.51
CA LEU A 100 4.17 -1.91 12.80
C LEU A 100 5.16 -1.84 11.63
N TYR A 101 4.69 -2.05 10.40
CA TYR A 101 5.52 -1.89 9.20
C TYR A 101 6.16 -0.49 9.13
N LEU A 102 5.36 0.58 9.30
CA LEU A 102 5.88 1.96 9.27
C LEU A 102 6.89 2.23 10.39
N LEU A 103 6.67 1.69 11.59
CA LEU A 103 7.62 1.80 12.70
C LEU A 103 8.93 1.05 12.40
N ILE A 104 8.88 -0.11 11.73
CA ILE A 104 10.10 -0.83 11.30
C ILE A 104 10.88 0.02 10.28
N ILE A 105 10.20 0.62 9.30
CA ILE A 105 10.86 1.51 8.32
C ILE A 105 11.45 2.75 9.02
N GLY A 106 10.70 3.40 9.91
CA GLY A 106 11.15 4.58 10.64
C GLY A 106 12.35 4.32 11.55
N THR A 107 12.40 3.16 12.20
CA THR A 107 13.54 2.76 13.03
C THR A 107 14.79 2.48 12.21
N HIS A 108 14.67 1.83 11.05
CA HIS A 108 15.80 1.57 10.15
C HIS A 108 16.27 2.84 9.42
N ASP A 109 15.38 3.78 9.11
CA ASP A 109 15.78 5.11 8.60
C ASP A 109 16.70 5.84 9.57
N VAL A 110 16.38 5.81 10.87
CA VAL A 110 17.26 6.42 11.90
C VAL A 110 18.56 5.63 12.03
N ARG A 111 18.51 4.30 11.99
CA ARG A 111 19.69 3.43 12.15
C ARG A 111 20.72 3.59 11.05
N TYR A 112 20.28 3.85 9.82
CA TYR A 112 21.13 3.97 8.63
C TYR A 112 21.40 5.42 8.21
N ARG A 113 21.02 6.39 9.04
CA ARG A 113 21.16 7.81 8.74
C ARG A 113 22.60 8.18 8.41
N ASP A 114 22.73 9.02 7.38
CA ASP A 114 23.97 9.53 6.80
C ASP A 114 24.92 8.47 6.21
N ASN A 115 24.61 7.18 6.32
CA ASN A 115 25.45 6.06 5.88
C ASN A 115 24.66 4.96 5.14
N TYR A 116 23.49 5.28 4.58
CA TYR A 116 22.58 4.27 4.01
C TYR A 116 23.23 3.42 2.91
N ASN A 117 24.07 4.01 2.05
CA ASN A 117 24.78 3.28 0.99
C ASN A 117 25.59 2.08 1.51
N GLN A 118 26.13 2.14 2.73
CA GLN A 118 26.89 1.02 3.32
C GLN A 118 25.98 -0.16 3.67
N TYR A 119 24.72 0.11 4.03
CA TYR A 119 23.76 -0.88 4.51
C TYR A 119 22.70 -1.24 3.47
N ALA A 120 22.60 -0.52 2.35
CA ALA A 120 21.52 -0.67 1.38
C ALA A 120 21.36 -2.12 0.88
N LEU A 121 22.45 -2.76 0.44
CA LEU A 121 22.48 -4.16 -0.02
C LEU A 121 22.06 -5.15 1.08
N GLU A 122 22.57 -4.95 2.29
CA GLU A 122 22.28 -5.81 3.43
C GLU A 122 20.81 -5.67 3.84
N TRP A 123 20.32 -4.43 3.91
CA TRP A 123 18.96 -4.10 4.24
C TRP A 123 17.96 -4.69 3.25
N THR A 124 18.11 -4.42 1.95
CA THR A 124 17.16 -4.89 0.92
C THR A 124 17.14 -6.41 0.79
N ASN A 125 18.24 -7.11 1.09
CA ASN A 125 18.27 -8.58 1.09
C ASN A 125 17.92 -9.21 2.44
N SER A 126 17.81 -8.41 3.50
CA SER A 126 17.55 -8.90 4.85
C SER A 126 16.17 -9.56 4.98
N ILE A 127 16.07 -10.46 5.95
CA ILE A 127 14.79 -11.05 6.36
C ILE A 127 13.87 -9.95 6.91
N THR A 128 14.41 -8.97 7.63
CA THR A 128 13.65 -7.85 8.20
C THR A 128 12.93 -7.04 7.12
N CYS A 129 13.60 -6.73 6.01
CA CYS A 129 12.98 -6.05 4.87
C CYS A 129 11.85 -6.89 4.27
N LYS A 130 12.07 -8.19 4.04
CA LYS A 130 11.05 -9.11 3.50
C LYS A 130 9.83 -9.24 4.43
N VAL A 131 10.06 -9.38 5.74
CA VAL A 131 8.98 -9.43 6.74
C VAL A 131 8.23 -8.11 6.81
N SER A 132 8.93 -6.98 6.72
CA SER A 132 8.29 -5.65 6.68
C SER A 132 7.38 -5.51 5.46
N GLY A 133 7.87 -5.94 4.28
CA GLY A 133 7.10 -5.96 3.05
C GLY A 133 5.87 -6.87 3.13
N LEU A 134 5.99 -8.05 3.75
CA LEU A 134 4.86 -8.94 4.03
C LEU A 134 3.80 -8.25 4.91
N LEU A 135 4.22 -7.63 6.02
CA LEU A 135 3.33 -6.94 6.94
C LEU A 135 2.56 -5.83 6.23
N GLY A 136 3.27 -4.99 5.48
CA GLY A 136 2.66 -3.91 4.70
C GLY A 136 1.68 -4.45 3.65
N MET A 137 2.06 -5.48 2.90
CA MET A 137 1.24 -6.03 1.83
C MET A 137 -0.01 -6.73 2.36
N VAL A 138 0.12 -7.66 3.32
CA VAL A 138 -1.03 -8.34 3.95
C VAL A 138 -1.99 -7.33 4.56
N SER A 139 -1.46 -6.36 5.30
CA SER A 139 -2.26 -5.29 5.89
C SER A 139 -3.09 -4.55 4.83
N SER A 140 -2.42 -4.07 3.78
CA SER A 140 -3.07 -3.30 2.72
C SER A 140 -4.17 -4.09 1.99
N GLU A 141 -3.88 -5.33 1.61
CA GLU A 141 -4.81 -6.18 0.86
C GLU A 141 -6.01 -6.63 1.71
N VAL A 142 -5.77 -7.01 2.97
CA VAL A 142 -6.85 -7.39 3.89
C VAL A 142 -7.77 -6.20 4.17
N SER A 143 -7.23 -5.00 4.38
CA SER A 143 -8.04 -3.79 4.60
C SER A 143 -8.93 -3.47 3.39
N VAL A 144 -8.37 -3.45 2.17
CA VAL A 144 -9.13 -3.15 0.94
C VAL A 144 -10.23 -4.18 0.68
N LEU A 145 -9.92 -5.47 0.76
CA LEU A 145 -10.90 -6.55 0.56
C LEU A 145 -11.99 -6.52 1.65
N THR A 146 -11.64 -6.16 2.88
CA THR A 146 -12.60 -6.00 3.97
C THR A 146 -13.53 -4.80 3.73
N LEU A 147 -13.00 -3.67 3.29
CA LEU A 147 -13.82 -2.49 2.93
C LEU A 147 -14.79 -2.80 1.79
N MET A 148 -14.34 -3.52 0.76
CA MET A 148 -15.20 -3.99 -0.32
C MET A 148 -16.32 -4.89 0.20
N PHE A 149 -16.00 -5.86 1.07
CA PHE A 149 -16.99 -6.74 1.69
C PHE A 149 -18.06 -5.97 2.47
N ILE A 150 -17.65 -5.03 3.34
CA ILE A 150 -18.58 -4.19 4.12
C ILE A 150 -19.48 -3.39 3.18
N SER A 151 -18.91 -2.83 2.12
CA SER A 151 -19.63 -1.99 1.16
C SER A 151 -20.73 -2.78 0.44
N LEU A 152 -20.40 -3.98 -0.02
CA LEU A 152 -21.35 -4.89 -0.67
C LEU A 152 -22.44 -5.36 0.30
N GLU A 153 -22.06 -5.77 1.51
CA GLU A 153 -23.02 -6.17 2.54
C GLU A 153 -24.06 -5.06 2.79
N ARG A 154 -23.58 -3.82 2.96
CA ARG A 154 -24.44 -2.66 3.19
C ARG A 154 -25.32 -2.36 1.99
N TYR A 155 -24.76 -2.41 0.79
CA TYR A 155 -25.52 -2.21 -0.45
C TYR A 155 -26.68 -3.21 -0.56
N PHE A 156 -26.43 -4.51 -0.41
CA PHE A 156 -27.49 -5.52 -0.54
C PHE A 156 -28.58 -5.37 0.52
N ILE A 157 -28.22 -5.11 1.78
CA ILE A 157 -29.20 -4.93 2.86
C ILE A 157 -30.09 -3.69 2.64
N ILE A 158 -29.53 -2.60 2.12
CA ILE A 158 -30.25 -1.31 1.98
C ILE A 158 -31.04 -1.24 0.67
N VAL A 159 -30.47 -1.74 -0.43
CA VAL A 159 -31.10 -1.67 -1.75
C VAL A 159 -32.10 -2.79 -1.97
N TYR A 160 -31.86 -3.98 -1.41
CA TYR A 160 -32.72 -5.16 -1.57
C TYR A 160 -33.18 -5.72 -0.22
N PRO A 161 -33.88 -4.94 0.62
CA PRO A 161 -34.20 -5.30 2.00
C PRO A 161 -35.06 -6.57 2.15
N TYR A 162 -35.84 -6.94 1.12
CA TYR A 162 -36.70 -8.13 1.13
C TYR A 162 -36.01 -9.38 0.58
N SER A 163 -34.98 -9.22 -0.25
CA SER A 163 -34.25 -10.35 -0.86
C SER A 163 -33.01 -10.75 -0.06
N PHE A 164 -32.41 -9.82 0.69
CA PHE A 164 -31.18 -10.07 1.43
C PHE A 164 -31.36 -9.90 2.93
N GLN A 165 -31.08 -10.97 3.66
CA GLN A 165 -31.03 -10.98 5.13
C GLN A 165 -29.64 -10.57 5.62
N ARG A 166 -29.58 -9.92 6.80
CA ARG A 166 -28.30 -9.56 7.42
C ARG A 166 -27.41 -10.79 7.61
N ILE A 167 -26.15 -10.67 7.23
CA ILE A 167 -25.17 -11.75 7.39
C ILE A 167 -25.02 -12.04 8.89
N LYS A 168 -25.06 -13.31 9.28
CA LYS A 168 -24.79 -13.71 10.66
C LYS A 168 -23.29 -13.63 10.95
N ALA A 169 -22.90 -13.30 12.17
CA ALA A 169 -21.50 -13.18 12.58
C ALA A 169 -20.62 -14.39 12.18
N ARG A 170 -21.15 -15.62 12.26
CA ARG A 170 -20.44 -16.83 11.83
C ARG A 170 -20.04 -16.78 10.34
N ARG A 171 -20.93 -16.32 9.46
CA ARG A 171 -20.64 -16.17 8.03
C ARG A 171 -19.66 -15.04 7.78
N ALA A 172 -19.81 -13.92 8.47
CA ALA A 172 -18.86 -12.80 8.37
C ALA A 172 -17.44 -13.24 8.79
N ILE A 173 -17.30 -13.99 9.88
CA ILE A 173 -16.00 -14.55 10.31
C ILE A 173 -15.40 -15.46 9.22
N LEU A 174 -16.20 -16.34 8.61
CA LEU A 174 -15.72 -17.21 7.53
C LEU A 174 -15.23 -16.40 6.31
N VAL A 175 -15.95 -15.35 5.92
CA VAL A 175 -15.53 -14.45 4.83
C VAL A 175 -14.23 -13.73 5.19
N LEU A 176 -14.09 -13.24 6.42
CA LEU A 176 -12.86 -12.57 6.86
C LEU A 176 -11.67 -13.53 6.90
N ILE A 177 -11.85 -14.77 7.37
CA ILE A 177 -10.80 -15.80 7.31
C ILE A 177 -10.36 -16.02 5.86
N PHE A 178 -11.30 -16.09 4.92
CA PHE A 178 -10.99 -16.22 3.50
C PHE A 178 -10.23 -15.01 2.95
N ILE A 179 -10.60 -13.79 3.35
CA ILE A 179 -9.88 -12.56 3.02
C ILE A 179 -8.44 -12.62 3.55
N TRP A 180 -8.22 -13.05 4.78
CA TRP A 180 -6.88 -13.22 5.35
C TRP A 180 -6.05 -14.25 4.58
N ILE A 181 -6.65 -15.38 4.21
CA ILE A 181 -5.98 -16.40 3.40
C ILE A 181 -5.56 -15.81 2.05
N ILE A 182 -6.46 -15.11 1.34
CA ILE A 182 -6.13 -14.47 0.08
C ILE A 182 -5.01 -13.43 0.27
N GLY A 183 -5.16 -12.50 1.20
CA GLY A 183 -4.17 -11.45 1.44
C GLY A 183 -2.80 -12.02 1.81
N THR A 184 -2.76 -13.09 2.60
CA THR A 184 -1.52 -13.79 2.96
C THR A 184 -0.91 -14.51 1.76
N ILE A 185 -1.71 -15.19 0.94
CA ILE A 185 -1.24 -15.82 -0.29
C ILE A 185 -0.64 -14.77 -1.23
N LEU A 186 -1.32 -13.63 -1.41
CA LEU A 186 -0.84 -12.55 -2.27
C LEU A 186 0.48 -11.96 -1.77
N ALA A 187 0.68 -11.87 -0.46
CA ALA A 187 1.94 -11.38 0.10
C ALA A 187 3.07 -12.42 0.09
N VAL A 188 2.78 -13.70 0.33
CA VAL A 188 3.82 -14.74 0.44
C VAL A 188 4.30 -15.21 -0.94
N LEU A 189 3.43 -15.20 -1.95
CA LEU A 189 3.73 -15.74 -3.28
C LEU A 189 5.00 -15.12 -3.92
N PRO A 190 5.25 -13.79 -3.84
CA PRO A 190 6.47 -13.18 -4.36
C PRO A 190 7.77 -13.53 -3.62
N ILE A 191 7.72 -14.20 -2.48
CA ILE A 191 8.91 -14.68 -1.74
C ILE A 191 9.43 -15.99 -2.33
N ILE A 192 8.58 -16.74 -3.04
CA ILE A 192 8.97 -18.00 -3.64
C ILE A 192 10.18 -17.74 -4.57
N PRO A 193 11.28 -18.49 -4.42
CA PRO A 193 12.54 -18.22 -5.11
C PRO A 193 12.49 -18.68 -6.58
N VAL A 194 11.56 -18.13 -7.35
CA VAL A 194 11.47 -18.28 -8.80
C VAL A 194 12.14 -17.09 -9.48
N ALA A 195 12.75 -17.34 -10.63
CA ALA A 195 13.47 -16.31 -11.40
C ALA A 195 12.62 -15.07 -11.75
N TYR A 196 11.29 -15.25 -11.79
CA TYR A 196 10.30 -14.21 -12.06
C TYR A 196 10.24 -13.11 -10.98
N PHE A 197 10.29 -13.46 -9.69
CA PHE A 197 10.14 -12.48 -8.60
C PHE A 197 11.45 -11.83 -8.17
N GLY A 198 12.58 -12.54 -8.26
CA GLY A 198 13.86 -12.00 -7.81
C GLY A 198 13.81 -11.54 -6.34
N ASN A 199 14.34 -10.34 -6.05
CA ASN A 199 14.19 -9.70 -4.73
C ASN A 199 12.99 -8.74 -4.72
N PHE A 200 11.78 -9.29 -4.80
CA PHE A 200 10.54 -8.52 -4.99
C PHE A 200 10.31 -7.43 -3.94
N TYR A 201 10.41 -7.79 -2.66
CA TYR A 201 10.26 -6.83 -1.55
C TYR A 201 11.46 -5.90 -1.44
N GLY A 202 12.68 -6.38 -1.62
CA GLY A 202 13.89 -5.55 -1.61
C GLY A 202 14.17 -4.81 -2.93
N SER A 203 13.15 -4.57 -3.76
CA SER A 203 13.27 -3.78 -4.99
C SER A 203 13.47 -2.28 -4.72
N ASN A 204 13.16 -1.82 -3.50
CA ASN A 204 13.32 -0.44 -3.04
C ASN A 204 13.67 -0.40 -1.54
N GLY A 205 14.09 0.77 -1.04
CA GLY A 205 14.54 0.95 0.33
C GLY A 205 13.44 0.83 1.40
N VAL A 206 12.16 0.99 1.03
CA VAL A 206 11.01 0.88 1.94
C VAL A 206 10.39 -0.52 1.99
N CYS A 207 10.94 -1.46 1.22
CA CYS A 207 10.52 -2.85 1.22
C CYS A 207 9.06 -3.10 0.77
N PHE A 208 8.45 -2.16 0.05
CA PHE A 208 7.04 -2.21 -0.33
C PHE A 208 6.88 -2.35 -1.86
N PRO A 209 6.15 -3.35 -2.36
CA PRO A 209 6.29 -3.76 -3.76
C PRO A 209 5.41 -2.95 -4.73
N LEU A 210 5.53 -1.63 -4.72
CA LEU A 210 4.73 -0.75 -5.59
C LEU A 210 5.37 -0.53 -6.97
N HIS A 211 6.69 -0.67 -7.12
CA HIS A 211 7.44 -0.47 -8.39
C HIS A 211 7.03 0.80 -9.17
N LEU A 212 7.17 1.98 -8.55
CA LEU A 212 6.82 3.27 -9.19
C LEU A 212 7.92 3.80 -10.12
N HIS A 213 9.19 3.71 -9.71
CA HIS A 213 10.30 4.31 -10.45
C HIS A 213 10.88 3.40 -11.54
N GLU A 214 10.89 2.09 -11.30
CA GLU A 214 11.33 1.09 -12.27
C GLU A 214 10.17 0.14 -12.61
N PRO A 215 9.25 0.56 -13.50
CA PRO A 215 7.97 -0.10 -13.72
C PRO A 215 8.10 -1.48 -14.40
N LYS A 216 9.28 -1.85 -14.92
CA LYS A 216 9.56 -3.11 -15.63
C LYS A 216 10.51 -4.06 -14.88
N MET A 217 10.72 -3.82 -13.58
CA MET A 217 11.49 -4.72 -12.70
C MET A 217 10.86 -6.12 -12.59
N LYS A 218 11.65 -7.12 -12.18
CA LYS A 218 11.16 -8.49 -11.96
C LYS A 218 9.93 -8.51 -11.04
N GLY A 219 8.85 -9.17 -11.46
CA GLY A 219 7.58 -9.22 -10.73
C GLY A 219 6.67 -8.00 -10.89
N TRP A 220 6.99 -7.06 -11.79
CA TRP A 220 6.16 -5.85 -11.97
C TRP A 220 4.71 -6.13 -12.38
N GLU A 221 4.46 -7.15 -13.23
CA GLU A 221 3.11 -7.49 -13.68
C GLU A 221 2.27 -7.99 -12.50
N TYR A 222 2.89 -8.75 -11.59
CA TYR A 222 2.25 -9.20 -10.37
C TYR A 222 1.91 -8.04 -9.44
N SER A 223 2.86 -7.12 -9.22
CA SER A 223 2.64 -5.88 -8.47
C SER A 223 1.51 -5.03 -9.08
N ALA A 224 1.48 -4.90 -10.41
CA ALA A 224 0.41 -4.21 -11.12
C ALA A 224 -0.93 -4.95 -10.98
N PHE A 225 -0.95 -6.28 -11.10
CA PHE A 225 -2.17 -7.07 -10.91
C PHE A 225 -2.77 -6.86 -9.52
N VAL A 226 -1.96 -6.85 -8.46
CA VAL A 226 -2.44 -6.63 -7.09
C VAL A 226 -2.88 -5.17 -6.88
N PHE A 227 -1.98 -4.20 -7.03
CA PHE A 227 -2.26 -2.81 -6.67
C PHE A 227 -3.09 -2.04 -7.70
N LEU A 228 -2.99 -2.36 -9.00
CA LEU A 228 -3.81 -1.73 -10.03
C LEU A 228 -5.03 -2.59 -10.37
N GLY A 229 -4.89 -3.91 -10.49
CA GLY A 229 -6.02 -4.78 -10.82
C GLY A 229 -7.00 -4.95 -9.67
N ILE A 230 -6.58 -5.63 -8.59
CA ILE A 230 -7.45 -5.97 -7.46
C ILE A 230 -7.92 -4.70 -6.75
N ASN A 231 -7.01 -3.79 -6.38
CA ASN A 231 -7.39 -2.63 -5.57
C ASN A 231 -8.24 -1.62 -6.33
N THR A 232 -8.00 -1.39 -7.63
CA THR A 232 -8.90 -0.54 -8.44
C THR A 232 -10.26 -1.20 -8.64
N THR A 233 -10.30 -2.52 -8.84
CA THR A 233 -11.58 -3.25 -8.95
C THR A 233 -12.38 -3.13 -7.65
N ALA A 234 -11.73 -3.35 -6.51
CA ALA A 234 -12.34 -3.17 -5.20
C ALA A 234 -12.86 -1.74 -5.02
N PHE A 235 -12.07 -0.74 -5.40
CA PHE A 235 -12.47 0.66 -5.35
C PHE A 235 -13.71 0.97 -6.19
N VAL A 236 -13.76 0.49 -7.44
CA VAL A 236 -14.92 0.65 -8.32
C VAL A 236 -16.16 0.00 -7.71
N VAL A 237 -16.03 -1.22 -7.17
CA VAL A 237 -17.13 -1.91 -6.49
C VAL A 237 -17.62 -1.13 -5.28
N ILE A 238 -16.72 -0.56 -4.47
CA ILE A 238 -17.06 0.29 -3.34
C ILE A 238 -17.86 1.51 -3.81
N VAL A 239 -17.35 2.26 -4.79
CA VAL A 239 -18.01 3.46 -5.33
C VAL A 239 -19.39 3.17 -5.91
N VAL A 240 -19.54 2.11 -6.70
CA VAL A 240 -20.83 1.70 -7.29
C VAL A 240 -21.81 1.29 -6.20
N SER A 241 -21.36 0.46 -5.25
CA SER A 241 -22.17 0.00 -4.11
C SER A 241 -22.69 1.17 -3.28
N TYR A 242 -21.83 2.14 -2.96
CA TYR A 242 -22.23 3.31 -2.19
C TYR A 242 -23.08 4.30 -2.97
N THR A 243 -22.81 4.49 -4.27
CA THR A 243 -23.67 5.31 -5.13
C THR A 243 -25.07 4.72 -5.20
N GLY A 244 -25.18 3.41 -5.44
CA GLY A 244 -26.46 2.71 -5.44
C GLY A 244 -27.18 2.77 -4.08
N MET A 245 -26.44 2.59 -2.98
CA MET A 245 -26.98 2.76 -1.62
C MET A 245 -27.50 4.19 -1.39
N PHE A 246 -26.75 5.21 -1.78
CA PHE A 246 -27.14 6.61 -1.63
C PHE A 246 -28.35 6.97 -2.48
N LEU A 247 -28.42 6.48 -3.72
CA LEU A 247 -29.58 6.63 -4.60
C LEU A 247 -30.81 5.94 -4.03
N SER A 248 -30.67 4.72 -3.51
CA SER A 248 -31.75 4.00 -2.83
C SER A 248 -32.24 4.78 -1.61
N ILE A 249 -31.34 5.21 -0.71
CA ILE A 249 -31.71 6.03 0.45
C ILE A 249 -32.41 7.31 0.02
N ARG A 250 -31.96 8.00 -1.04
CA ARG A 250 -32.63 9.21 -1.55
C ARG A 250 -34.03 8.93 -2.11
N ARG A 251 -34.21 7.82 -2.83
CA ARG A 251 -35.52 7.40 -3.35
C ARG A 251 -36.46 6.99 -2.22
N THR A 252 -35.98 6.14 -1.31
CA THR A 252 -36.72 5.70 -0.13
C THR A 252 -37.01 6.85 0.81
N ARG A 253 -36.16 7.88 0.93
CA ARG A 253 -36.45 9.11 1.70
C ARG A 253 -37.51 9.99 1.03
N ARG A 254 -37.59 10.06 -0.30
CA ARG A 254 -38.73 10.72 -0.96
C ARG A 254 -40.04 9.99 -0.65
N ALA A 255 -40.01 8.66 -0.54
CA ALA A 255 -41.15 7.85 -0.12
C ALA A 255 -41.42 7.89 1.41
N ALA A 256 -40.38 7.93 2.25
CA ALA A 256 -40.45 7.86 3.71
C ALA A 256 -40.52 9.25 4.38
N ALA A 257 -40.28 10.35 3.65
CA ALA A 257 -40.63 11.70 4.09
C ALA A 257 -42.15 11.86 4.26
N GLN A 258 -42.95 11.01 3.59
CA GLN A 258 -44.38 10.85 3.85
C GLN A 258 -44.68 10.07 5.15
N CYS A 259 -43.70 9.38 5.75
CA CYS A 259 -43.87 8.51 6.93
C CYS A 259 -43.01 8.88 8.17
N GLY A 260 -42.18 9.94 8.14
CA GLY A 260 -41.60 10.54 9.35
C GLY A 260 -40.36 9.89 9.99
N MET A 261 -39.62 8.98 9.33
CA MET A 261 -38.43 8.31 9.91
C MET A 261 -37.11 9.06 9.61
N LYS A 262 -36.37 9.49 10.66
CA LYS A 262 -35.14 10.33 10.58
C LYS A 262 -33.80 9.61 10.86
N GLY A 263 -33.78 8.28 11.05
CA GLY A 263 -32.63 7.54 11.61
C GLY A 263 -31.46 7.21 10.67
N ASP A 264 -31.66 7.16 9.34
CA ASP A 264 -30.69 6.50 8.44
C ASP A 264 -29.53 7.38 7.97
N MET A 265 -29.62 8.71 8.13
CA MET A 265 -28.63 9.66 7.58
C MET A 265 -27.30 9.65 8.34
N ALA A 266 -27.31 9.39 9.65
CA ALA A 266 -26.11 9.37 10.47
C ALA A 266 -25.17 8.21 10.07
N TYR A 267 -25.74 7.07 9.70
CA TYR A 267 -24.99 5.92 9.21
C TYR A 267 -24.38 6.20 7.84
N ALA A 268 -25.17 6.70 6.88
CA ALA A 268 -24.67 7.04 5.54
C ALA A 268 -23.55 8.09 5.56
N LYS A 269 -23.65 9.11 6.45
CA LYS A 269 -22.63 10.14 6.61
C LYS A 269 -21.31 9.60 7.18
N ARG A 270 -21.35 8.68 8.15
CA ARG A 270 -20.14 8.02 8.69
C ARG A 270 -19.43 7.19 7.61
N PHE A 271 -20.18 6.43 6.82
CA PHE A 271 -19.60 5.64 5.73
C PHE A 271 -19.03 6.51 4.61
N PHE A 272 -19.66 7.64 4.28
CA PHE A 272 -19.12 8.60 3.31
C PHE A 272 -17.70 9.07 3.66
N PHE A 273 -17.46 9.41 4.93
CA PHE A 273 -16.13 9.83 5.36
C PHE A 273 -15.10 8.70 5.28
N ILE A 274 -15.46 7.45 5.63
CA ILE A 274 -14.56 6.29 5.52
C ILE A 274 -14.13 6.06 4.06
N ILE A 275 -15.06 6.16 3.12
CA ILE A 275 -14.77 5.98 1.68
C ILE A 275 -13.92 7.13 1.16
N LEU A 276 -14.25 8.37 1.53
CA LEU A 276 -13.49 9.54 1.09
C LEU A 276 -12.04 9.43 1.56
N THR A 277 -11.81 9.02 2.81
CA THR A 277 -10.46 8.82 3.34
C THR A 277 -9.72 7.71 2.60
N ASP A 278 -10.37 6.57 2.31
CA ASP A 278 -9.75 5.46 1.57
C ASP A 278 -9.43 5.84 0.11
N SER A 279 -10.37 6.53 -0.55
CA SER A 279 -10.22 7.07 -1.92
C SER A 279 -9.02 8.01 -2.02
N LEU A 280 -8.88 8.93 -1.06
CA LEU A 280 -7.80 9.91 -1.05
C LEU A 280 -6.43 9.27 -0.81
N CYS A 281 -6.39 8.10 -0.17
CA CYS A 281 -5.14 7.36 0.04
C CYS A 281 -4.74 6.52 -1.18
N TRP A 282 -5.70 5.85 -1.84
CA TRP A 282 -5.40 4.89 -2.91
C TRP A 282 -5.44 5.46 -4.32
N LEU A 283 -6.28 6.47 -4.60
CA LEU A 283 -6.35 7.09 -5.93
C LEU A 283 -5.00 7.67 -6.39
N PRO A 284 -4.24 8.40 -5.56
CA PRO A 284 -2.92 8.89 -5.97
C PRO A 284 -1.97 7.75 -6.31
N ILE A 285 -1.98 6.65 -5.55
CA ILE A 285 -1.14 5.48 -5.78
C ILE A 285 -1.47 4.81 -7.11
N ALA A 286 -2.75 4.61 -7.40
CA ALA A 286 -3.21 4.03 -8.66
C ALA A 286 -2.86 4.94 -9.86
N ILE A 287 -3.08 6.26 -9.74
CA ILE A 287 -2.72 7.23 -10.78
C ILE A 287 -1.22 7.21 -11.05
N LEU A 288 -0.39 7.28 -9.99
CA LEU A 288 1.07 7.23 -10.12
C LEU A 288 1.55 5.94 -10.79
N LYS A 289 0.91 4.81 -10.47
CA LYS A 289 1.23 3.51 -11.08
C LYS A 289 0.83 3.45 -12.56
N VAL A 290 -0.33 4.02 -12.93
CA VAL A 290 -0.74 4.11 -14.35
C VAL A 290 0.20 5.03 -15.12
N VAL A 291 0.53 6.19 -14.55
CA VAL A 291 1.47 7.14 -15.16
C VAL A 291 2.82 6.46 -15.40
N SER A 292 3.39 5.80 -14.39
CA SER A 292 4.68 5.12 -14.54
C SER A 292 4.67 3.97 -15.55
N LEU A 293 3.53 3.29 -15.73
CA LEU A 293 3.37 2.28 -16.78
C LEU A 293 3.15 2.88 -18.17
N SER A 294 2.55 4.08 -18.25
CA SER A 294 2.23 4.78 -19.50
C SER A 294 3.40 5.54 -20.13
N ASP A 295 4.50 5.77 -19.39
CA ASP A 295 5.75 6.36 -19.90
C ASP A 295 6.49 5.50 -20.96
N PHE A 296 5.82 4.47 -21.50
CA PHE A 296 6.21 3.76 -22.71
C PHE A 296 5.35 4.18 -23.92
N VAL A 297 5.45 5.45 -24.34
CA VAL A 297 5.78 5.84 -25.73
C VAL A 297 6.43 7.24 -25.70
N ILE A 298 7.74 7.32 -25.39
CA ILE A 298 8.57 8.34 -26.04
C ILE A 298 9.22 7.64 -27.23
N SER A 299 8.51 7.62 -28.35
CA SER A 299 9.16 7.59 -29.65
C SER A 299 9.66 9.01 -29.89
N GLY A 300 10.98 9.23 -29.83
CA GLY A 300 11.55 10.49 -30.28
C GLY A 300 12.83 10.95 -29.57
N LYS A 301 13.96 10.54 -30.17
CA LYS A 301 15.33 11.05 -30.07
C LYS A 301 16.21 10.54 -28.93
#